data_AF-A0A2A9N7V0-F1
#
_entry.id   AF-A0A2A9N7V0-F1
#
_cell.length_a   1.000
_cell.length_b   1.000
_cell.length_c   1.000
_cell.angle_alpha   90.00
_cell.angle_beta   90.00
_cell.angle_gamma   90.00
#
_symmetry.space_group_name_H-M   'P 1'
#
loop_
_entity.id
_entity.type
_entity.pdbx_description
1 polymer ?
#
loop_
_entity_poly.entity_id
_entity_poly.type
_entity_poly.pdbx_seq_one_letter_code
_entity_poly.pdbx_strand_id
1 'polypeptide(L)'
;MGIWFPDNINRGNRVDQLAGDIEHFQLQIKQDVEQAKQHDEQAIEYLNKIIKARGFKTLDELVAEAEKKLSPADRDKFRQMKNDVQHLDDNIKLALNVGSGLLGLGAICGLTSAVLGLLSGRQLVMVGFRMIAIGLLKLITGEVETGLKMLEIVKDLFSELLKGEALVGKAATAFRVLKVVGKVLAVLGVIVDVAVLIWDVVEESKQRDQLRDATKELCVSRLQVRMTQNYARATLFFSSDARATFDYANELQELVTDGDITQARANQRVNDWINRWIPKLKQSIDVITDQSTYEDLVDFDNGRTSWTNEDPKYDYIIDKLKNIKD
;
A
#
# COMPACT_ATOMS: atom_id res chain seq x y z
N MET A 1 34.05 -28.62 11.41
CA MET A 1 34.46 -28.26 10.03
C MET A 1 34.21 -26.77 9.78
N GLY A 2 34.99 -25.86 10.38
CA GLY A 2 34.68 -24.42 10.32
C GLY A 2 35.87 -23.47 10.42
N ILE A 3 37.10 -23.95 10.21
CA ILE A 3 38.32 -23.15 10.46
C ILE A 3 38.86 -22.47 9.18
N TRP A 4 38.48 -22.95 7.99
CA TRP A 4 39.20 -22.57 6.77
C TRP A 4 38.60 -21.38 6.01
N PHE A 5 37.31 -21.05 6.17
CA PHE A 5 36.65 -19.98 5.39
C PHE A 5 35.58 -19.21 6.20
N PRO A 6 35.99 -18.32 7.11
CA PRO A 6 35.06 -17.56 7.96
C PRO A 6 34.07 -16.71 7.15
N ASP A 7 34.44 -16.28 5.94
CA ASP A 7 33.59 -15.41 5.13
C ASP A 7 32.36 -16.12 4.54
N ASN A 8 32.40 -17.43 4.29
CA ASN A 8 31.23 -18.16 3.79
C ASN A 8 30.17 -18.30 4.90
N ILE A 9 30.60 -18.39 6.16
CA ILE A 9 29.69 -18.34 7.32
C ILE A 9 29.00 -16.97 7.37
N ASN A 10 29.75 -15.88 7.21
CA ASN A 10 29.18 -14.53 7.18
C ASN A 10 28.18 -14.34 6.02
N ARG A 11 28.49 -14.86 4.83
CA ARG A 11 27.57 -14.85 3.67
C ARG A 11 26.29 -15.63 3.94
N GLY A 12 26.40 -16.85 4.46
CA GLY A 12 25.25 -17.67 4.84
C GLY A 12 24.36 -16.95 5.86
N ASN A 13 24.97 -16.44 6.93
CA ASN A 13 24.25 -15.66 7.95
C ASN A 13 23.54 -14.43 7.36
N ARG A 14 24.15 -13.75 6.37
CA ARG A 14 23.53 -12.60 5.70
C ARG A 14 22.34 -13.00 4.84
N VAL A 15 22.44 -14.12 4.11
CA VAL A 15 21.32 -14.69 3.35
C VAL A 15 20.15 -14.99 4.29
N ASP A 16 20.41 -15.70 5.40
CA ASP A 16 19.38 -16.03 6.40
C ASP A 16 18.75 -14.78 7.01
N GLN A 17 19.58 -13.77 7.31
CA GLN A 17 19.11 -12.48 7.83
C GLN A 17 18.18 -11.76 6.84
N LEU A 18 18.57 -11.67 5.57
CA LEU A 18 17.77 -11.01 4.54
C LEU A 18 16.44 -11.75 4.30
N ALA A 19 16.48 -13.08 4.31
CA ALA A 19 15.28 -13.92 4.22
C ALA A 19 14.34 -13.69 5.41
N GLY A 20 14.86 -13.71 6.63
CA GLY A 20 14.09 -13.42 7.85
C GLY A 20 13.49 -12.02 7.87
N ASP A 21 14.21 -11.01 7.34
CA ASP A 21 13.68 -9.66 7.20
C ASP A 21 12.51 -9.59 6.21
N ILE A 22 12.60 -10.29 5.08
CA ILE A 22 11.52 -10.38 4.10
C ILE A 22 10.27 -11.01 4.73
N GLU A 23 10.42 -12.14 5.42
CA GLU A 23 9.32 -12.81 6.13
C GLU A 23 8.69 -11.88 7.18
N HIS A 24 9.53 -11.20 7.96
CA HIS A 24 9.07 -10.25 8.96
C HIS A 24 8.25 -9.11 8.33
N PHE A 25 8.72 -8.52 7.23
CA PHE A 25 7.98 -7.47 6.53
C PHE A 25 6.67 -7.99 5.92
N GLN A 26 6.63 -9.22 5.38
CA GLN A 26 5.41 -9.86 4.90
C GLN A 26 4.37 -10.04 6.02
N LEU A 27 4.82 -10.47 7.21
CA LEU A 27 3.96 -10.57 8.37
C LEU A 27 3.40 -9.21 8.78
N GLN A 28 4.24 -8.17 8.78
CA GLN A 28 3.79 -6.82 9.07
C GLN A 28 2.81 -6.29 8.02
N ILE A 29 3.02 -6.57 6.72
CA ILE A 29 2.05 -6.25 5.66
C ILE A 29 0.70 -6.91 5.97
N LYS A 30 0.68 -8.19 6.36
CA LYS A 30 -0.55 -8.90 6.74
C LYS A 30 -1.25 -8.22 7.92
N GLN A 31 -0.49 -7.84 8.95
CA GLN A 31 -1.02 -7.13 10.12
C GLN A 31 -1.60 -5.76 9.75
N ASP A 32 -0.85 -4.96 8.99
CA ASP A 32 -1.28 -3.64 8.52
C ASP A 32 -2.54 -3.76 7.63
N VAL A 33 -2.62 -4.82 6.81
CA VAL A 33 -3.80 -5.11 6.00
C VAL A 33 -5.01 -5.39 6.90
N GLU A 34 -4.89 -6.30 7.87
CA GLU A 34 -5.99 -6.63 8.77
C GLU A 34 -6.42 -5.44 9.65
N GLN A 35 -5.49 -4.65 10.15
CA GLN A 35 -5.80 -3.46 10.94
C GLN A 35 -6.56 -2.40 10.11
N ALA A 36 -6.17 -2.16 8.85
CA ALA A 36 -6.93 -1.21 8.03
C ALA A 36 -8.34 -1.74 7.74
N LYS A 37 -8.52 -3.07 7.59
CA LYS A 37 -9.85 -3.68 7.45
C LYS A 37 -10.71 -3.38 8.68
N GLN A 38 -10.18 -3.56 9.88
CA GLN A 38 -10.89 -3.26 11.12
C GLN A 38 -11.28 -1.79 11.23
N HIS A 39 -10.38 -0.88 10.83
CA HIS A 39 -10.71 0.55 10.76
C HIS A 39 -11.80 0.85 9.74
N ASP A 40 -11.76 0.19 8.58
CA ASP A 40 -12.76 0.37 7.54
C ASP A 40 -14.14 -0.16 7.97
N GLU A 41 -14.21 -1.31 8.65
CA GLU A 41 -15.45 -1.85 9.22
C GLU A 41 -16.09 -0.86 10.20
N GLN A 42 -15.29 -0.32 11.13
CA GLN A 42 -15.74 0.71 12.07
C GLN A 42 -16.14 2.00 11.35
N ALA A 43 -15.41 2.40 10.32
CA ALA A 43 -15.74 3.57 9.50
C ALA A 43 -17.12 3.43 8.85
N ILE A 44 -17.48 2.23 8.35
CA ILE A 44 -18.80 1.94 7.78
C ILE A 44 -19.91 2.08 8.83
N GLU A 45 -19.67 1.70 10.10
CA GLU A 45 -20.66 1.88 11.17
C GLU A 45 -21.01 3.35 11.38
N TYR A 46 -20.00 4.22 11.51
CA TYR A 46 -20.20 5.67 11.65
C TYR A 46 -20.83 6.28 10.39
N LEU A 47 -20.38 5.86 9.21
CA LEU A 47 -20.93 6.31 7.94
C LEU A 47 -22.43 5.99 7.82
N ASN A 48 -22.86 4.80 8.27
CA ASN A 48 -24.27 4.41 8.29
C ASN A 48 -25.12 5.29 9.22
N LYS A 49 -24.57 5.73 10.36
CA LYS A 49 -25.24 6.68 11.26
C LYS A 49 -25.41 8.04 10.57
N ILE A 50 -24.36 8.55 9.92
CA ILE A 50 -24.39 9.81 9.17
C ILE A 50 -25.39 9.75 8.03
N ILE A 51 -25.38 8.68 7.22
CA ILE A 51 -26.32 8.45 6.10
C ILE A 51 -27.76 8.60 6.59
N LYS A 52 -28.13 7.90 7.67
CA LYS A 52 -29.48 7.97 8.25
C LYS A 52 -29.80 9.36 8.79
N ALA A 53 -28.90 9.96 9.54
CA ALA A 53 -29.10 11.30 10.12
C ALA A 53 -29.24 12.39 9.06
N ARG A 54 -28.64 12.19 7.88
CA ARG A 54 -28.74 13.10 6.72
C ARG A 54 -29.87 12.75 5.76
N GLY A 55 -30.70 11.76 6.08
CA GLY A 55 -31.89 11.38 5.31
C GLY A 55 -31.60 10.54 4.07
N PHE A 56 -30.38 10.02 3.89
CA PHE A 56 -30.04 9.07 2.83
C PHE A 56 -30.44 7.66 3.27
N LYS A 57 -30.91 6.84 2.30
CA LYS A 57 -31.28 5.44 2.56
C LYS A 57 -30.11 4.50 2.44
N THR A 58 -29.16 4.80 1.56
CA THR A 58 -28.03 3.92 1.24
C THR A 58 -26.75 4.72 1.01
N LEU A 59 -25.62 4.02 1.07
CA LEU A 59 -24.32 4.58 0.68
C LEU A 59 -24.33 5.02 -0.79
N ASP A 60 -24.96 4.26 -1.70
CA ASP A 60 -24.98 4.62 -3.12
C ASP A 60 -25.71 5.95 -3.38
N GLU A 61 -26.76 6.28 -2.62
CA GLU A 61 -27.41 7.59 -2.71
C GLU A 61 -26.45 8.73 -2.30
N LEU A 62 -25.69 8.53 -1.22
CA LEU A 62 -24.68 9.49 -0.77
C LEU A 62 -23.52 9.63 -1.78
N VAL A 63 -23.07 8.53 -2.37
CA VAL A 63 -22.02 8.53 -3.41
C VAL A 63 -22.51 9.23 -4.67
N ALA A 64 -23.77 9.05 -5.06
CA ALA A 64 -24.36 9.75 -6.20
C ALA A 64 -24.33 11.28 -6.03
N GLU A 65 -24.45 11.80 -4.81
CA GLU A 65 -24.26 13.23 -4.54
C GLU A 65 -22.82 13.69 -4.78
N ALA A 66 -21.83 12.86 -4.44
CA ALA A 66 -20.44 13.14 -4.76
C ALA A 66 -20.20 13.19 -6.28
N GLU A 67 -20.71 12.18 -6.99
CA GLU A 67 -20.54 12.06 -8.44
C GLU A 67 -21.15 13.25 -9.21
N LYS A 68 -22.23 13.84 -8.71
CA LYS A 68 -22.83 15.05 -9.31
C LYS A 68 -21.91 16.27 -9.23
N LYS A 69 -21.01 16.31 -8.24
CA LYS A 69 -20.08 17.43 -8.00
C LYS A 69 -18.69 17.21 -8.58
N LEU A 70 -18.34 15.97 -8.93
CA LEU A 70 -17.09 15.66 -9.60
C LEU A 70 -17.08 16.20 -11.03
N SER A 71 -15.88 16.50 -11.54
CA SER A 71 -15.70 16.74 -12.97
C SER A 71 -16.07 15.46 -13.74
N PRO A 72 -16.53 15.55 -15.01
CA PRO A 72 -16.82 14.36 -15.80
C PRO A 72 -15.66 13.37 -15.83
N ALA A 73 -14.42 13.87 -16.01
CA ALA A 73 -13.22 13.06 -16.04
C ALA A 73 -12.95 12.34 -14.70
N ASP A 74 -13.11 13.02 -13.55
CA ASP A 74 -12.89 12.40 -12.25
C ASP A 74 -13.98 11.39 -11.90
N ARG A 75 -15.22 11.68 -12.28
CA ARG A 75 -16.35 10.77 -12.10
C ARG A 75 -16.18 9.49 -12.91
N ASP A 76 -15.77 9.59 -14.16
CA ASP A 76 -15.61 8.45 -15.04
C ASP A 76 -14.45 7.55 -14.54
N LYS A 77 -13.33 8.14 -14.12
CA LYS A 77 -12.22 7.42 -13.47
C LYS A 77 -12.67 6.70 -12.20
N PHE A 78 -13.43 7.38 -11.35
CA PHE A 78 -13.94 6.80 -10.11
C PHE A 78 -14.87 5.60 -10.37
N ARG A 79 -15.79 5.72 -11.33
CA ARG A 79 -16.71 4.65 -11.72
C ARG A 79 -15.99 3.47 -12.35
N GLN A 80 -15.04 3.72 -13.25
CA GLN A 80 -14.22 2.69 -13.87
C GLN A 80 -13.51 1.88 -12.77
N MET A 81 -12.77 2.53 -11.89
CA MET A 81 -12.08 1.85 -10.79
C MET A 81 -13.07 1.07 -9.90
N LYS A 82 -14.19 1.67 -9.48
CA LYS A 82 -15.19 0.98 -8.66
C LYS A 82 -15.63 -0.32 -9.34
N ASN A 83 -15.94 -0.27 -10.63
CA ASN A 83 -16.39 -1.45 -11.39
C ASN A 83 -15.29 -2.51 -11.52
N ASP A 84 -14.07 -2.08 -11.82
CA ASP A 84 -12.92 -2.96 -12.07
C ASP A 84 -12.47 -3.71 -10.82
N VAL A 85 -12.59 -3.10 -9.62
CA VAL A 85 -11.94 -3.64 -8.41
C VAL A 85 -12.89 -4.12 -7.31
N GLN A 86 -14.15 -3.67 -7.26
CA GLN A 86 -15.08 -4.00 -6.17
C GLN A 86 -15.45 -5.49 -6.06
N HIS A 87 -15.20 -6.27 -7.12
CA HIS A 87 -15.57 -7.68 -7.20
C HIS A 87 -14.37 -8.62 -6.99
N LEU A 88 -13.16 -8.08 -6.79
CA LEU A 88 -11.94 -8.86 -6.69
C LEU A 88 -11.70 -9.43 -5.29
N ASP A 89 -12.05 -8.65 -4.25
CA ASP A 89 -11.86 -9.02 -2.85
C ASP A 89 -12.71 -8.13 -1.94
N ASP A 90 -13.26 -8.70 -0.87
CA ASP A 90 -14.15 -8.00 0.07
C ASP A 90 -13.44 -6.86 0.81
N ASN A 91 -12.13 -6.99 1.10
CA ASN A 91 -11.37 -5.91 1.73
C ASN A 91 -11.16 -4.74 0.77
N ILE A 92 -11.05 -5.01 -0.53
CA ILE A 92 -10.97 -3.95 -1.55
C ILE A 92 -12.32 -3.24 -1.67
N LYS A 93 -13.42 -4.00 -1.75
CA LYS A 93 -14.78 -3.45 -1.75
C LYS A 93 -15.05 -2.60 -0.51
N LEU A 94 -14.59 -3.04 0.65
CA LEU A 94 -14.73 -2.33 1.91
C LEU A 94 -13.96 -0.98 1.88
N ALA A 95 -12.69 -0.99 1.48
CA ALA A 95 -11.88 0.22 1.34
C ALA A 95 -12.48 1.20 0.31
N LEU A 96 -13.02 0.68 -0.80
CA LEU A 96 -13.78 1.47 -1.77
C LEU A 96 -14.99 2.14 -1.13
N ASN A 97 -15.79 1.41 -0.36
CA ASN A 97 -16.99 1.93 0.28
C ASN A 97 -16.65 3.04 1.28
N VAL A 98 -15.59 2.87 2.08
CA VAL A 98 -15.10 3.88 3.02
C VAL A 98 -14.68 5.15 2.28
N GLY A 99 -13.83 5.05 1.26
CA GLY A 99 -13.42 6.21 0.49
C GLY A 99 -14.59 6.89 -0.25
N SER A 100 -15.53 6.10 -0.78
CA SER A 100 -16.73 6.61 -1.45
C SER A 100 -17.65 7.35 -0.48
N GLY A 101 -17.79 6.83 0.75
CA GLY A 101 -18.48 7.50 1.84
C GLY A 101 -17.84 8.82 2.21
N LEU A 102 -16.51 8.89 2.20
CA LEU A 102 -15.76 10.10 2.53
C LEU A 102 -15.94 11.17 1.44
N LEU A 103 -15.94 10.76 0.16
CA LEU A 103 -16.30 11.61 -0.97
C LEU A 103 -17.72 12.16 -0.85
N GLY A 104 -18.69 11.30 -0.56
CA GLY A 104 -20.08 11.69 -0.37
C GLY A 104 -20.28 12.63 0.81
N LEU A 105 -19.64 12.34 1.95
CA LEU A 105 -19.62 13.23 3.11
C LEU A 105 -19.05 14.61 2.75
N GLY A 106 -17.89 14.63 2.08
CA GLY A 106 -17.29 15.87 1.61
C GLY A 106 -18.22 16.66 0.68
N ALA A 107 -18.93 15.98 -0.21
CA ALA A 107 -19.87 16.61 -1.13
C ALA A 107 -21.05 17.26 -0.39
N ILE A 108 -21.69 16.56 0.55
CA ILE A 108 -22.81 17.14 1.32
C ILE A 108 -22.37 18.22 2.31
N CYS A 109 -21.11 18.17 2.77
CA CYS A 109 -20.53 19.23 3.58
C CYS A 109 -20.10 20.46 2.76
N GLY A 110 -20.16 20.39 1.42
CA GLY A 110 -19.92 21.53 0.55
C GLY A 110 -18.46 21.71 0.14
N LEU A 111 -17.65 20.64 0.15
CA LEU A 111 -16.34 20.67 -0.51
C LEU A 111 -16.49 21.04 -1.98
N THR A 112 -15.51 21.79 -2.49
CA THR A 112 -15.47 22.19 -3.89
C THR A 112 -15.20 20.99 -4.78
N SER A 113 -15.58 21.07 -6.06
CA SER A 113 -15.28 20.03 -7.05
C SER A 113 -13.79 19.71 -7.13
N ALA A 114 -12.92 20.72 -6.99
CA ALA A 114 -11.48 20.55 -6.96
C ALA A 114 -11.00 19.71 -5.77
N VAL A 115 -11.51 19.96 -4.56
CA VAL A 115 -11.15 19.17 -3.37
C VAL A 115 -11.70 17.75 -3.47
N LEU A 116 -12.92 17.58 -3.99
CA LEU A 116 -13.50 16.25 -4.24
C LEU A 116 -12.70 15.46 -5.28
N GLY A 117 -12.24 16.10 -6.36
CA GLY A 117 -11.35 15.49 -7.35
C GLY A 117 -10.02 15.06 -6.73
N LEU A 118 -9.43 15.90 -5.87
CA LEU A 118 -8.22 15.53 -5.12
C LEU A 118 -8.46 14.34 -4.18
N LEU A 119 -9.54 14.36 -3.41
CA LEU A 119 -9.91 13.28 -2.50
C LEU A 119 -10.15 11.97 -3.27
N SER A 120 -10.84 12.05 -4.41
CA SER A 120 -11.10 10.92 -5.30
C SER A 120 -9.78 10.33 -5.78
N GLY A 121 -8.91 11.14 -6.39
CA GLY A 121 -7.60 10.69 -6.83
C GLY A 121 -6.75 10.06 -5.72
N ARG A 122 -6.84 10.56 -4.48
CA ARG A 122 -6.13 9.97 -3.32
C ARG A 122 -6.74 8.63 -2.90
N GLN A 123 -8.05 8.51 -2.90
CA GLN A 123 -8.72 7.23 -2.69
C GLN A 123 -8.28 6.20 -3.74
N LEU A 124 -8.22 6.57 -5.02
CA LEU A 124 -7.75 5.68 -6.09
C LEU A 124 -6.33 5.15 -5.79
N VAL A 125 -5.43 6.04 -5.36
CA VAL A 125 -4.06 5.65 -4.95
C VAL A 125 -4.08 4.70 -3.75
N MET A 126 -4.90 4.97 -2.73
CA MET A 126 -4.98 4.14 -1.53
C MET A 126 -5.54 2.75 -1.79
N VAL A 127 -6.56 2.66 -2.67
CA VAL A 127 -7.10 1.38 -3.15
C VAL A 127 -6.04 0.64 -3.95
N GLY A 128 -5.30 1.34 -4.82
CA GLY A 128 -4.16 0.77 -5.54
C GLY A 128 -3.12 0.17 -4.60
N PHE A 129 -2.69 0.91 -3.58
CA PHE A 129 -1.75 0.42 -2.55
C PHE A 129 -2.30 -0.79 -1.78
N ARG A 130 -3.59 -0.76 -1.43
CA ARG A 130 -4.27 -1.90 -0.79
C ARG A 130 -4.23 -3.15 -1.66
N MET A 131 -4.51 -3.00 -2.95
CA MET A 131 -4.48 -4.09 -3.92
C MET A 131 -3.06 -4.63 -4.14
N ILE A 132 -2.01 -3.79 -4.09
CA ILE A 132 -0.62 -4.28 -4.10
C ILE A 132 -0.36 -5.18 -2.89
N ALA A 133 -0.73 -4.70 -1.69
CA ALA A 133 -0.50 -5.43 -0.45
C ALA A 133 -1.28 -6.77 -0.42
N ILE A 134 -2.57 -6.75 -0.76
CA ILE A 134 -3.40 -7.96 -0.81
C ILE A 134 -2.95 -8.89 -1.93
N GLY A 135 -2.66 -8.36 -3.12
CA GLY A 135 -2.14 -9.13 -4.25
C GLY A 135 -0.87 -9.88 -3.87
N LEU A 136 0.09 -9.21 -3.22
CA LEU A 136 1.30 -9.85 -2.71
C LEU A 136 0.98 -10.95 -1.68
N LEU A 137 0.08 -10.71 -0.72
CA LEU A 137 -0.30 -11.72 0.27
C LEU A 137 -0.98 -12.93 -0.37
N LYS A 138 -1.84 -12.72 -1.37
CA LYS A 138 -2.50 -13.77 -2.15
C LYS A 138 -1.48 -14.62 -2.90
N LEU A 139 -0.49 -13.98 -3.51
CA LEU A 139 0.62 -14.67 -4.15
C LEU A 139 1.42 -15.54 -3.17
N ILE A 140 1.75 -15.02 -1.98
CA ILE A 140 2.50 -15.76 -0.95
C ILE A 140 1.68 -16.94 -0.40
N THR A 141 0.36 -16.80 -0.32
CA THR A 141 -0.54 -17.85 0.21
C THR A 141 -0.99 -18.87 -0.84
N GLY A 142 -0.46 -18.79 -2.07
CA GLY A 142 -0.73 -19.74 -3.14
C GLY A 142 -1.93 -19.39 -4.03
N GLU A 143 -2.62 -18.28 -3.78
CA GLU A 143 -3.71 -17.75 -4.62
C GLU A 143 -3.13 -16.95 -5.82
N VAL A 144 -2.30 -17.62 -6.63
CA VAL A 144 -1.46 -16.97 -7.64
C VAL A 144 -2.26 -16.17 -8.67
N GLU A 145 -3.31 -16.77 -9.24
CA GLU A 145 -4.14 -16.14 -10.28
C GLU A 145 -4.82 -14.86 -9.77
N THR A 146 -5.47 -14.92 -8.61
CA THR A 146 -6.11 -13.78 -7.97
C THR A 146 -5.10 -12.67 -7.66
N GLY A 147 -3.96 -13.05 -7.10
CA GLY A 147 -2.88 -12.11 -6.77
C GLY A 147 -2.35 -11.38 -8.01
N LEU A 148 -2.04 -12.11 -9.08
CA LEU A 148 -1.57 -11.51 -10.35
C LEU A 148 -2.63 -10.61 -10.98
N LYS A 149 -3.89 -11.03 -11.00
CA LYS A 149 -5.00 -10.24 -11.55
C LYS A 149 -5.16 -8.90 -10.83
N MET A 150 -5.02 -8.88 -9.49
CA MET A 150 -5.03 -7.62 -8.74
C MET A 150 -3.88 -6.71 -9.14
N LEU A 151 -2.67 -7.25 -9.26
CA LEU A 151 -1.48 -6.48 -9.63
C LEU A 151 -1.59 -5.90 -11.06
N GLU A 152 -2.17 -6.65 -11.99
CA GLU A 152 -2.44 -6.19 -13.36
C GLU A 152 -3.45 -5.03 -13.39
N ILE A 153 -4.56 -5.15 -12.66
CA ILE A 153 -5.56 -4.07 -12.61
C ILE A 153 -4.96 -2.80 -11.95
N VAL A 154 -4.14 -2.96 -10.91
CA VAL A 154 -3.43 -1.82 -10.29
C VAL A 154 -2.45 -1.16 -11.27
N LYS A 155 -1.78 -1.97 -12.11
CA LYS A 155 -0.89 -1.46 -13.15
C LYS A 155 -1.68 -0.55 -14.12
N ASP A 156 -2.85 -0.98 -14.56
CA ASP A 156 -3.67 -0.17 -15.46
C ASP A 156 -4.21 1.08 -14.76
N LEU A 157 -4.70 0.94 -13.52
CA LEU A 157 -5.19 2.05 -12.70
C LEU A 157 -4.13 3.14 -12.52
N PHE A 158 -2.91 2.77 -12.10
CA PHE A 158 -1.84 3.76 -11.97
C PHE A 158 -1.45 4.35 -13.32
N SER A 159 -1.54 3.60 -14.43
CA SER A 159 -1.10 4.09 -15.74
C SER A 159 -2.02 5.21 -16.21
N GLU A 160 -3.31 5.07 -15.94
CA GLU A 160 -4.31 6.10 -16.21
C GLU A 160 -4.18 7.30 -15.26
N LEU A 161 -3.95 7.05 -13.97
CA LEU A 161 -3.70 8.12 -12.99
C LEU A 161 -2.46 8.95 -13.35
N LEU A 162 -1.43 8.29 -13.90
CA LEU A 162 -0.17 8.94 -14.27
C LEU A 162 -0.23 9.81 -15.51
N LYS A 163 -1.18 9.57 -16.42
CA LYS A 163 -1.33 10.41 -17.62
C LYS A 163 -1.73 11.86 -17.28
N GLY A 164 -2.16 12.14 -16.04
CA GLY A 164 -2.31 13.49 -15.51
C GLY A 164 -1.05 13.94 -14.76
N GLU A 165 -0.41 15.01 -15.23
CA GLU A 165 0.98 15.46 -15.00
C GLU A 165 1.52 15.60 -13.54
N ALA A 166 0.78 15.26 -12.47
CA ALA A 166 1.22 15.51 -11.09
C ALA A 166 1.72 14.28 -10.30
N LEU A 167 1.64 13.06 -10.87
CA LEU A 167 1.97 11.81 -10.14
C LEU A 167 3.08 10.95 -10.81
N VAL A 168 3.59 11.38 -11.97
CA VAL A 168 4.44 10.60 -12.91
C VAL A 168 5.67 9.96 -12.25
N GLY A 169 6.34 10.63 -11.31
CA GLY A 169 7.52 10.08 -10.62
C GLY A 169 7.23 8.98 -9.59
N LYS A 170 6.02 8.95 -9.02
CA LYS A 170 5.71 8.19 -7.80
C LYS A 170 4.96 6.89 -8.05
N ALA A 171 4.05 6.88 -9.02
CA ALA A 171 3.48 5.60 -9.42
C ALA A 171 4.50 4.76 -10.21
N ALA A 172 5.50 5.38 -10.86
CA ALA A 172 6.64 4.64 -11.44
C ALA A 172 7.39 3.77 -10.41
N THR A 173 7.37 4.17 -9.14
CA THR A 173 7.91 3.40 -8.00
C THR A 173 6.97 2.24 -7.64
N ALA A 174 5.66 2.50 -7.54
CA ALA A 174 4.65 1.45 -7.31
C ALA A 174 4.62 0.40 -8.45
N PHE A 175 4.74 0.84 -9.70
CA PHE A 175 4.89 -0.01 -10.89
C PHE A 175 6.09 -0.94 -10.81
N ARG A 176 7.21 -0.45 -10.27
CA ARG A 176 8.42 -1.26 -10.12
C ARG A 176 8.25 -2.34 -9.06
N VAL A 177 7.39 -2.15 -8.05
CA VAL A 177 7.00 -3.22 -7.14
C VAL A 177 6.18 -4.29 -7.89
N LEU A 178 5.19 -3.87 -8.67
CA LEU A 178 4.31 -4.78 -9.44
C LEU A 178 5.06 -5.72 -10.39
N LYS A 179 6.07 -5.21 -11.11
CA LYS A 179 6.79 -5.97 -12.15
C LYS A 179 7.58 -7.18 -11.63
N VAL A 180 7.82 -7.27 -10.33
CA VAL A 180 8.81 -8.21 -9.78
C VAL A 180 8.20 -9.18 -8.79
N VAL A 181 6.92 -9.03 -8.46
CA VAL A 181 6.27 -9.91 -7.50
C VAL A 181 6.34 -11.38 -7.96
N GLY A 182 6.35 -11.63 -9.28
CA GLY A 182 6.61 -12.97 -9.83
C GLY A 182 7.99 -13.56 -9.48
N LYS A 183 9.04 -12.73 -9.30
CA LYS A 183 10.37 -13.19 -8.86
C LYS A 183 10.52 -13.27 -7.35
N VAL A 184 9.82 -12.43 -6.57
CA VAL A 184 9.82 -12.52 -5.11
C VAL A 184 9.26 -13.88 -4.64
N LEU A 185 8.25 -14.42 -5.32
CA LEU A 185 7.77 -15.78 -5.09
C LEU A 185 8.82 -16.85 -5.45
N ALA A 186 9.57 -16.63 -6.53
CA ALA A 186 10.69 -17.50 -6.87
C ALA A 186 11.78 -17.45 -5.79
N VAL A 187 12.05 -16.28 -5.19
CA VAL A 187 13.01 -16.12 -4.09
C VAL A 187 12.58 -16.84 -2.80
N LEU A 188 11.28 -16.92 -2.50
CA LEU A 188 10.78 -17.79 -1.42
C LEU A 188 11.06 -19.28 -1.72
N GLY A 189 10.93 -19.70 -2.98
CA GLY A 189 11.39 -21.02 -3.43
C GLY A 189 12.91 -21.20 -3.29
N VAL A 190 13.69 -20.18 -3.64
CA VAL A 190 15.15 -20.17 -3.51
C VAL A 190 15.61 -20.23 -2.05
N ILE A 191 14.91 -19.60 -1.08
CA ILE A 191 15.25 -19.70 0.35
C ILE A 191 15.14 -21.15 0.83
N VAL A 192 14.10 -21.88 0.40
CA VAL A 192 13.94 -23.30 0.69
C VAL A 192 15.09 -24.11 0.08
N ASP A 193 15.47 -23.82 -1.17
CA ASP A 193 16.56 -24.51 -1.85
C ASP A 193 17.95 -24.16 -1.28
N VAL A 194 18.21 -22.92 -0.85
CA VAL A 194 19.49 -22.49 -0.28
C VAL A 194 19.73 -23.09 1.10
N ALA A 195 18.69 -23.19 1.94
CA ALA A 195 18.78 -23.91 3.22
C ALA A 195 19.13 -25.40 3.02
N VAL A 196 18.65 -26.01 1.92
CA VAL A 196 19.00 -27.39 1.55
C VAL A 196 20.42 -27.47 0.95
N LEU A 197 20.81 -26.51 0.11
CA LEU A 197 22.13 -26.47 -0.55
C LEU A 197 23.30 -26.17 0.41
N ILE A 198 23.06 -25.51 1.54
CA ILE A 198 24.08 -25.37 2.60
C ILE A 198 24.44 -26.75 3.20
N TRP A 199 23.56 -27.75 3.09
CA TRP A 199 23.77 -29.09 3.63
C TRP A 199 24.56 -30.02 2.70
N ASP A 200 24.52 -29.80 1.39
CA ASP A 200 25.21 -30.63 0.41
C ASP A 200 26.57 -30.04 0.01
N VAL A 201 27.63 -30.82 0.22
CA VAL A 201 29.05 -30.51 0.02
C VAL A 201 29.36 -30.32 -1.47
N VAL A 202 28.94 -29.19 -2.04
CA VAL A 202 29.30 -28.72 -3.38
C VAL A 202 30.63 -27.95 -3.32
N GLU A 203 31.39 -27.94 -4.42
CA GLU A 203 32.65 -27.18 -4.56
C GLU A 203 32.56 -25.76 -3.96
N GLU A 204 33.49 -25.46 -3.05
CA GLU A 204 33.51 -24.28 -2.19
C GLU A 204 33.41 -22.94 -2.95
N SER A 205 34.08 -22.82 -4.10
CA SER A 205 34.02 -21.63 -4.96
C SER A 205 32.61 -21.40 -5.51
N LYS A 206 31.93 -22.48 -5.86
CA LYS A 206 30.55 -22.45 -6.36
C LYS A 206 29.59 -22.03 -5.24
N GLN A 207 29.80 -22.51 -4.01
CA GLN A 207 29.00 -22.07 -2.85
C GLN A 207 29.15 -20.57 -2.58
N ARG A 208 30.38 -20.03 -2.62
CA ARG A 208 30.62 -18.60 -2.43
C ARG A 208 29.87 -17.75 -3.45
N ASP A 209 29.97 -18.11 -4.73
CA ASP A 209 29.35 -17.34 -5.80
C ASP A 209 27.81 -17.45 -5.76
N GLN A 210 27.28 -18.63 -5.40
CA GLN A 210 25.85 -18.82 -5.13
C GLN A 210 25.33 -17.95 -3.98
N LEU A 211 26.05 -17.92 -2.85
CA LEU A 211 25.65 -17.07 -1.71
C LEU A 211 25.71 -15.58 -2.04
N ARG A 212 26.70 -15.15 -2.81
CA ARG A 212 26.79 -13.77 -3.32
C ARG A 212 25.61 -13.39 -4.19
N ASP A 213 25.23 -14.27 -5.10
CA ASP A 213 24.11 -14.00 -5.99
C ASP A 213 22.78 -14.04 -5.24
N ALA A 214 22.61 -14.96 -4.30
CA ALA A 214 21.47 -14.99 -3.38
C ALA A 214 21.35 -13.69 -2.57
N THR A 215 22.45 -13.19 -1.98
CA THR A 215 22.47 -11.91 -1.27
C THR A 215 21.97 -10.76 -2.16
N LYS A 216 22.46 -10.68 -3.41
CA LYS A 216 22.01 -9.64 -4.35
C LYS A 216 20.52 -9.73 -4.66
N GLU A 217 20.00 -10.93 -4.92
CA GLU A 217 18.59 -11.16 -5.22
C GLU A 217 17.67 -10.88 -4.02
N LEU A 218 18.13 -11.27 -2.82
CA LEU A 218 17.42 -11.00 -1.56
C LEU A 218 17.42 -9.51 -1.23
N CYS A 219 18.50 -8.77 -1.46
CA CYS A 219 18.52 -7.31 -1.30
C CYS A 219 17.50 -6.61 -2.22
N VAL A 220 17.37 -7.06 -3.48
CA VAL A 220 16.34 -6.55 -4.40
C VAL A 220 14.95 -6.85 -3.85
N SER A 221 14.69 -8.10 -3.47
CA SER A 221 13.38 -8.53 -2.97
C SER A 221 12.99 -7.81 -1.68
N ARG A 222 13.94 -7.65 -0.76
CA ARG A 222 13.76 -6.95 0.51
C ARG A 222 13.35 -5.50 0.33
N LEU A 223 13.96 -4.78 -0.63
CA LEU A 223 13.55 -3.41 -0.98
C LEU A 223 12.06 -3.36 -1.36
N GLN A 224 11.59 -4.32 -2.15
CA GLN A 224 10.22 -4.33 -2.67
C GLN A 224 9.17 -4.73 -1.63
N VAL A 225 9.50 -5.71 -0.79
CA VAL A 225 8.62 -6.10 0.31
C VAL A 225 8.55 -4.94 1.32
N ARG A 226 9.67 -4.28 1.62
CA ARG A 226 9.67 -3.08 2.47
C ARG A 226 8.87 -1.94 1.85
N MET A 227 8.96 -1.73 0.54
CA MET A 227 8.11 -0.77 -0.17
C MET A 227 6.62 -1.11 -0.06
N THR A 228 6.26 -2.38 -0.24
CA THR A 228 4.88 -2.85 -0.11
C THR A 228 4.36 -2.64 1.30
N GLN A 229 5.21 -2.85 2.31
CA GLN A 229 4.91 -2.51 3.68
C GLN A 229 4.63 -1.02 3.86
N ASN A 230 5.47 -0.14 3.30
CA ASN A 230 5.24 1.31 3.37
C ASN A 230 3.90 1.69 2.71
N TYR A 231 3.52 1.04 1.60
CA TYR A 231 2.19 1.20 0.99
C TYR A 231 1.05 0.71 1.89
N ALA A 232 1.18 -0.47 2.50
CA ALA A 232 0.19 -1.01 3.42
C ALA A 232 -0.03 -0.08 4.63
N ARG A 233 1.06 0.46 5.20
CA ARG A 233 1.01 1.45 6.29
C ARG A 233 0.36 2.76 5.87
N ALA A 234 0.63 3.25 4.66
CA ALA A 234 -0.05 4.43 4.14
C ALA A 234 -1.56 4.21 4.03
N THR A 235 -1.98 3.04 3.57
CA THR A 235 -3.41 2.66 3.55
C THR A 235 -3.98 2.54 4.96
N LEU A 236 -3.24 1.97 5.91
CA LEU A 236 -3.66 1.89 7.31
C LEU A 236 -3.94 3.29 7.90
N PHE A 237 -3.05 4.24 7.69
CA PHE A 237 -3.26 5.62 8.13
C PHE A 237 -4.46 6.26 7.47
N PHE A 238 -4.67 6.04 6.15
CA PHE A 238 -5.85 6.51 5.46
C PHE A 238 -7.15 5.96 6.07
N SER A 239 -7.23 4.65 6.30
CA SER A 239 -8.40 4.02 6.92
C SER A 239 -8.66 4.55 8.33
N SER A 240 -7.61 4.75 9.13
CA SER A 240 -7.71 5.36 10.45
C SER A 240 -8.23 6.81 10.39
N ASP A 241 -7.69 7.63 9.49
CA ASP A 241 -8.11 9.03 9.30
C ASP A 241 -9.53 9.14 8.75
N ALA A 242 -9.94 8.23 7.85
CA ALA A 242 -11.30 8.14 7.35
C ALA A 242 -12.28 7.78 8.46
N ARG A 243 -11.96 6.76 9.28
CA ARG A 243 -12.73 6.39 10.47
C ARG A 243 -12.88 7.58 11.42
N ALA A 244 -11.77 8.23 11.77
CA ALA A 244 -11.80 9.40 12.67
C ALA A 244 -12.63 10.56 12.08
N THR A 245 -12.61 10.74 10.77
CA THR A 245 -13.44 11.75 10.09
C THR A 245 -14.92 11.43 10.21
N PHE A 246 -15.33 10.16 10.06
CA PHE A 246 -16.73 9.77 10.23
C PHE A 246 -17.18 9.82 11.69
N ASP A 247 -16.33 9.42 12.63
CA ASP A 247 -16.61 9.56 14.06
C ASP A 247 -16.86 11.03 14.42
N TYR A 248 -15.93 11.92 14.02
CA TYR A 248 -16.06 13.35 14.23
C TYR A 248 -17.32 13.96 13.55
N ALA A 249 -17.64 13.52 12.34
CA ALA A 249 -18.86 13.95 11.65
C ALA A 249 -20.13 13.46 12.35
N ASN A 250 -20.10 12.26 12.96
CA ASN A 250 -21.20 11.75 13.77
C ASN A 250 -21.37 12.56 15.06
N GLU A 251 -20.31 12.83 15.81
CA GLU A 251 -20.34 13.69 17.01
C GLU A 251 -20.92 15.08 16.70
N LEU A 252 -20.49 15.69 15.60
CA LEU A 252 -21.02 16.99 15.18
C LEU A 252 -22.50 16.91 14.79
N GLN A 253 -22.98 15.77 14.29
CA GLN A 253 -24.38 15.58 13.96
C GLN A 253 -25.27 15.43 15.20
N GLU A 254 -24.75 14.84 16.27
CA GLU A 254 -25.41 14.79 17.58
C GLU A 254 -25.61 16.21 18.13
N LEU A 255 -24.56 17.05 18.10
CA LEU A 255 -24.67 18.47 18.50
C LEU A 255 -25.65 19.29 17.63
N VAL A 256 -25.82 18.94 16.35
CA VAL A 256 -26.85 19.55 15.50
C VAL A 256 -28.25 19.12 15.93
N THR A 257 -28.41 17.86 16.31
CA THR A 257 -29.68 17.29 16.76
C THR A 257 -30.13 17.90 18.09
N ASP A 258 -29.18 18.15 18.99
CA ASP A 258 -29.42 18.81 20.28
C ASP A 258 -29.63 20.33 20.17
N GLY A 259 -29.37 20.91 18.99
CA GLY A 259 -29.54 22.33 18.72
C GLY A 259 -28.36 23.21 19.17
N ASP A 260 -27.26 22.60 19.63
CA ASP A 260 -26.06 23.30 20.10
C ASP A 260 -25.29 24.00 18.97
N ILE A 261 -25.31 23.41 17.77
CA ILE A 261 -24.71 24.01 16.57
C ILE A 261 -25.61 23.87 15.35
N THR A 262 -25.44 24.76 14.37
CA THR A 262 -26.15 24.64 13.09
C THR A 262 -25.51 23.60 12.18
N GLN A 263 -26.30 23.05 11.26
CA GLN A 263 -25.80 22.10 10.27
C GLN A 263 -24.66 22.67 9.40
N ALA A 264 -24.74 23.95 9.06
CA ALA A 264 -23.71 24.67 8.31
C ALA A 264 -22.38 24.73 9.09
N ARG A 265 -22.44 24.96 10.41
CA ARG A 265 -21.25 24.98 11.27
C ARG A 265 -20.62 23.60 11.40
N ALA A 266 -21.43 22.55 11.54
CA ALA A 266 -20.96 21.17 11.53
C ALA A 266 -20.25 20.84 10.20
N ASN A 267 -20.88 21.16 9.07
CA ASN A 267 -20.29 20.94 7.74
C ASN A 267 -18.95 21.66 7.55
N GLN A 268 -18.85 22.91 8.00
CA GLN A 268 -17.59 23.67 7.95
C GLN A 268 -16.49 22.97 8.76
N ARG A 269 -16.80 22.50 9.97
CA ARG A 269 -15.83 21.79 10.81
C ARG A 269 -15.34 20.48 10.20
N VAL A 270 -16.23 19.71 9.57
CA VAL A 270 -15.85 18.50 8.83
C VAL A 270 -14.95 18.86 7.64
N ASN A 271 -15.26 19.91 6.89
CA ASN A 271 -14.41 20.37 5.79
C ASN A 271 -13.03 20.79 6.27
N ASP A 272 -12.95 21.57 7.36
CA ASP A 272 -11.69 22.02 7.96
C ASP A 272 -10.85 20.81 8.42
N TRP A 273 -11.50 19.77 8.96
CA TRP A 273 -10.85 18.52 9.33
C TRP A 273 -10.26 17.82 8.11
N ILE A 274 -11.07 17.58 7.07
CA ILE A 274 -10.65 16.94 5.82
C ILE A 274 -9.48 17.69 5.17
N ASN A 275 -9.59 19.02 5.07
CA ASN A 275 -8.55 19.87 4.48
C ASN A 275 -7.23 19.85 5.28
N ARG A 276 -7.27 19.52 6.57
CA ARG A 276 -6.08 19.44 7.42
C ARG A 276 -5.28 18.16 7.20
N TRP A 277 -5.95 17.01 7.01
CA TRP A 277 -5.26 15.73 6.94
C TRP A 277 -4.98 15.26 5.50
N ILE A 278 -5.75 15.69 4.49
CA ILE A 278 -5.44 15.40 3.07
C ILE A 278 -3.99 15.76 2.69
N PRO A 279 -3.44 16.93 3.06
CA PRO A 279 -2.05 17.25 2.76
C PRO A 279 -1.05 16.32 3.45
N LYS A 280 -1.36 15.84 4.66
CA LYS A 280 -0.54 14.87 5.39
C LYS A 280 -0.53 13.52 4.70
N LEU A 281 -1.69 13.06 4.22
CA LEU A 281 -1.78 11.86 3.40
C LEU A 281 -0.90 11.98 2.15
N LYS A 282 -0.95 13.12 1.46
CA LYS A 282 -0.04 13.39 0.33
C LYS A 282 1.42 13.30 0.77
N GLN A 283 1.81 13.93 1.87
CA GLN A 283 3.17 13.86 2.39
C GLN A 283 3.59 12.41 2.69
N SER A 284 2.75 11.63 3.36
CA SER A 284 3.01 10.21 3.67
C SER A 284 3.16 9.34 2.42
N ILE A 285 2.41 9.61 1.35
CA ILE A 285 2.62 8.95 0.05
C ILE A 285 3.92 9.41 -0.59
N ASP A 286 4.18 10.72 -0.53
CA ASP A 286 5.25 11.37 -1.27
C ASP A 286 6.65 10.97 -0.78
N VAL A 287 6.77 10.60 0.50
CA VAL A 287 8.03 10.09 1.09
C VAL A 287 8.32 8.64 0.73
N ILE A 288 7.37 7.91 0.14
CA ILE A 288 7.60 6.51 -0.27
C ILE A 288 8.26 6.50 -1.64
N THR A 289 9.59 6.39 -1.64
CA THR A 289 10.42 6.32 -2.84
C THR A 289 11.39 5.15 -2.73
N ASP A 290 11.98 4.71 -3.84
CA ASP A 290 12.99 3.65 -3.78
C ASP A 290 14.19 4.09 -2.94
N GLN A 291 14.61 5.36 -3.08
CA GLN A 291 15.75 5.94 -2.37
C GLN A 291 15.51 5.96 -0.86
N SER A 292 14.41 6.54 -0.40
CA SER A 292 14.08 6.60 1.03
C SER A 292 13.89 5.19 1.61
N THR A 293 13.32 4.26 0.85
CA THR A 293 13.16 2.87 1.31
C THR A 293 14.51 2.16 1.41
N TYR A 294 15.43 2.41 0.48
CA TYR A 294 16.79 1.87 0.54
C TYR A 294 17.58 2.44 1.72
N GLU A 295 17.50 3.76 1.95
CA GLU A 295 18.11 4.43 3.10
C GLU A 295 17.59 3.86 4.44
N ASP A 296 16.27 3.69 4.57
CA ASP A 296 15.66 3.03 5.73
C ASP A 296 16.22 1.62 5.99
N LEU A 297 16.47 0.84 4.93
CA LEU A 297 17.03 -0.51 5.03
C LEU A 297 18.51 -0.50 5.43
N VAL A 298 19.28 0.46 4.91
CA VAL A 298 20.68 0.67 5.30
C VAL A 298 20.77 1.03 6.78
N ASP A 299 19.92 1.96 7.25
CA ASP A 299 19.87 2.34 8.66
C ASP A 299 19.45 1.17 9.56
N PHE A 300 18.47 0.37 9.11
CA PHE A 300 18.04 -0.84 9.81
C PHE A 300 19.16 -1.91 9.90
N ASP A 301 20.01 -2.02 8.89
CA ASP A 301 21.16 -2.93 8.93
C ASP A 301 22.30 -2.42 9.80
N ASN A 302 22.57 -1.11 9.76
CA ASN A 302 23.54 -0.43 10.63
C ASN A 302 23.17 -0.58 12.10
N GLY A 303 21.89 -0.39 12.44
CA GLY A 303 21.40 -0.52 13.81
C GLY A 303 21.53 -1.93 14.41
N ARG A 304 21.66 -2.96 13.57
CA ARG A 304 21.83 -4.37 13.97
C ARG A 304 23.25 -4.89 13.76
N THR A 305 24.20 -4.04 13.36
CA THR A 305 25.58 -4.44 13.03
C THR A 305 25.65 -5.59 12.02
N SER A 306 24.82 -5.51 10.98
CA SER A 306 24.70 -6.56 9.96
C SER A 306 25.96 -6.67 9.10
N TRP A 307 26.29 -7.85 8.59
CA TRP A 307 27.36 -8.02 7.62
C TRP A 307 26.87 -7.59 6.22
N THR A 308 27.31 -6.43 5.73
CA THR A 308 26.82 -5.82 4.47
C THR A 308 27.92 -5.65 3.41
N ASN A 309 29.10 -6.24 3.62
CA ASN A 309 30.28 -6.02 2.78
C ASN A 309 30.08 -6.38 1.30
N GLU A 310 29.15 -7.30 1.01
CA GLU A 310 28.86 -7.78 -0.35
C GLU A 310 27.45 -7.42 -0.82
N ASP A 311 26.74 -6.59 -0.07
CA ASP A 311 25.44 -6.09 -0.49
C ASP A 311 25.59 -5.22 -1.74
N PRO A 312 24.68 -5.35 -2.72
CA PRO A 312 24.69 -4.47 -3.87
C PRO A 312 24.39 -3.02 -3.48
N LYS A 313 25.02 -2.07 -4.17
CA LYS A 313 24.68 -0.65 -4.06
C LYS A 313 23.28 -0.37 -4.61
N TYR A 314 22.70 0.76 -4.20
CA TYR A 314 21.41 1.26 -4.68
C TYR A 314 21.23 1.14 -6.21
N ASP A 315 22.18 1.66 -7.00
CA ASP A 315 22.07 1.66 -8.47
C ASP A 315 21.92 0.25 -9.06
N TYR A 316 22.61 -0.75 -8.50
CA TYR A 316 22.46 -2.13 -8.92
C TYR A 316 21.04 -2.64 -8.67
N ILE A 317 20.49 -2.35 -7.49
CA ILE A 317 19.14 -2.78 -7.13
C ILE A 317 18.13 -2.14 -8.07
N ILE A 318 18.22 -0.83 -8.30
CA ILE A 318 17.33 -0.10 -9.20
C ILE A 318 17.45 -0.58 -10.64
N ASP A 319 18.66 -0.84 -11.13
CA ASP A 319 18.87 -1.35 -12.48
C ASP A 319 18.32 -2.77 -12.64
N LYS A 320 18.46 -3.62 -11.62
CA LYS A 320 17.79 -4.92 -11.62
C LYS A 320 16.28 -4.77 -11.67
N LEU A 321 15.69 -3.85 -10.91
CA LEU A 321 14.25 -3.59 -10.92
C LEU A 321 13.75 -3.08 -12.28
N LYS A 322 14.52 -2.22 -12.96
CA LYS A 322 14.17 -1.69 -14.29
C LYS A 322 14.26 -2.73 -15.40
N ASN A 323 15.22 -3.65 -15.30
CA ASN A 323 15.56 -4.60 -16.36
C ASN A 323 14.87 -5.97 -16.22
N ILE A 324 13.87 -6.08 -15.36
CA ILE A 324 13.02 -7.28 -15.31
C ILE A 324 12.13 -7.25 -16.55
N LYS A 325 12.49 -8.10 -17.52
CA LYS A 325 11.70 -8.34 -18.72
C LYS A 325 10.37 -8.99 -18.32
N ASP A 326 9.29 -8.48 -18.92
CA ASP A 326 7.96 -9.06 -18.86
C ASP A 326 7.96 -10.48 -19.45
#